data_AF-A0A7J3TCK0-F1
#
_entry.id   AF-A0A7J3TCK0-F1
#
_cell.length_a   1.000
_cell.length_b   1.000
_cell.length_c   1.000
_cell.angle_alpha   90.00
_cell.angle_beta   90.00
_cell.angle_gamma   90.00
#
_symmetry.space_group_name_H-M   'P 1'
#
loop_
_entity.id
_entity.type
_entity.pdbx_description
1 polymer ?
#
loop_
_entity_poly.entity_id
_entity_poly.type
_entity_poly.pdbx_seq_one_letter_code
_entity_poly.pdbx_strand_id
1 'polypeptide(L)'
;MLPEISYIFFNESVDDQKLISVISNLNGFICILNPDSIVSEVQILAAYNHLGRDSDIAKRVKDRSLRLMIHIAGERQIKKAKDEVGFITGMNKAIVVYDHRPVFDKFLSEFKLAEISNQPFIPHDDRHLDRVIFPRIAMSDFQS
;
A
#
# COMPACT_ATOMS: atom_id res chain seq x y z
N MET A 1 -14.08 7.47 5.31
CA MET A 1 -14.27 6.56 4.16
C MET A 1 -13.19 5.50 4.29
N LEU A 2 -13.56 4.22 4.22
CA LEU A 2 -12.58 3.14 4.25
C LEU A 2 -12.05 2.90 2.82
N PRO A 3 -10.78 2.53 2.65
CA PRO A 3 -10.28 2.17 1.34
C PRO A 3 -10.84 0.80 0.94
N GLU A 4 -10.86 0.55 -0.36
CA GLU A 4 -10.99 -0.80 -0.90
C GLU A 4 -9.60 -1.40 -1.11
N ILE A 5 -9.52 -2.74 -0.99
CA ILE A 5 -8.29 -3.51 -1.19
C ILE A 5 -8.58 -4.58 -2.24
N SER A 6 -7.72 -4.67 -3.24
CA SER A 6 -7.75 -5.72 -4.26
C SER A 6 -6.39 -6.37 -4.41
N TYR A 7 -6.38 -7.62 -4.84
CA TYR A 7 -5.19 -8.42 -5.05
C TYR A 7 -5.00 -8.62 -6.54
N ILE A 8 -3.78 -8.40 -7.05
CA ILE A 8 -3.50 -8.55 -8.48
C ILE A 8 -2.25 -9.39 -8.74
N PHE A 9 -2.25 -10.12 -9.84
CA PHE A 9 -1.05 -10.70 -10.43
C PHE A 9 -0.57 -9.86 -11.61
N PHE A 10 0.72 -9.94 -11.89
CA PHE A 10 1.30 -9.44 -13.12
C PHE A 10 1.68 -10.62 -14.01
N ASN A 11 1.14 -10.63 -15.22
CA ASN A 11 1.39 -11.71 -16.19
C ASN A 11 2.82 -11.69 -16.75
N GLU A 12 3.49 -10.54 -16.64
CA GLU A 12 4.84 -10.29 -17.14
C GLU A 12 5.59 -9.41 -16.16
N SER A 13 6.92 -9.32 -16.33
CA SER A 13 7.74 -8.40 -15.55
C SER A 13 7.27 -6.97 -15.73
N VAL A 14 6.95 -6.31 -14.62
CA VAL A 14 6.51 -4.91 -14.61
C VAL A 14 7.71 -3.98 -14.46
N ASP A 15 7.78 -2.99 -15.36
CA ASP A 15 8.65 -1.84 -15.23
C ASP A 15 8.02 -0.78 -14.30
N ASP A 16 8.75 -0.41 -13.24
CA ASP A 16 8.40 0.65 -12.29
C ASP A 16 7.98 1.95 -13.00
N GLN A 17 8.68 2.36 -14.07
CA GLN A 17 8.38 3.63 -14.74
C GLN A 17 7.01 3.60 -15.41
N LYS A 18 6.64 2.46 -15.99
CA LYS A 18 5.33 2.24 -16.61
C LYS A 18 4.23 2.22 -15.56
N LEU A 19 4.48 1.58 -14.41
CA LEU A 19 3.52 1.56 -13.32
C LEU A 19 3.29 2.97 -12.75
N ILE A 20 4.37 3.72 -12.48
CA ILE A 20 4.32 5.10 -11.98
C ILE A 20 3.57 6.00 -12.96
N SER A 21 3.81 5.87 -14.27
CA SER A 21 3.16 6.72 -15.27
C SER A 21 1.66 6.47 -15.34
N VAL A 22 1.21 5.20 -15.30
CA VAL A 22 -0.22 4.87 -15.24
C VAL A 22 -0.83 5.42 -13.96
N ILE A 23 -0.23 5.17 -12.80
CA ILE A 23 -0.74 5.68 -11.50
C ILE A 23 -0.88 7.21 -11.52
N SER A 24 0.10 7.91 -12.08
CA SER A 24 0.10 9.38 -12.14
C SER A 24 -1.00 9.96 -13.06
N ASN A 25 -1.51 9.17 -14.01
CA ASN A 25 -2.57 9.57 -14.94
C ASN A 25 -3.99 9.27 -14.40
N LEU A 26 -4.10 8.62 -13.25
CA LEU A 26 -5.37 8.31 -12.62
C LEU A 26 -5.85 9.49 -11.77
N ASN A 27 -7.10 9.90 -11.98
CA ASN A 27 -7.78 10.86 -11.11
C ASN A 27 -8.33 10.11 -9.90
N GLY A 28 -7.49 9.90 -8.89
CA GLY A 28 -7.89 9.23 -7.65
C GLY A 28 -6.72 8.74 -6.81
N PHE A 29 -7.06 8.13 -5.68
CA PHE A 29 -6.07 7.46 -4.84
C PHE A 29 -5.91 6.00 -5.28
N ILE A 30 -4.67 5.62 -5.56
CA ILE A 30 -4.25 4.23 -5.75
C ILE A 30 -2.84 4.06 -5.17
N CYS A 31 -2.64 2.97 -4.42
CA CYS A 31 -1.37 2.62 -3.82
C CYS A 31 -1.09 1.14 -4.07
N ILE A 32 0.09 0.84 -4.59
CA ILE A 32 0.54 -0.53 -4.88
C ILE A 32 1.54 -0.93 -3.80
N LEU A 33 1.27 -2.04 -3.13
CA LEU A 33 2.07 -2.57 -2.03
C LEU A 33 2.60 -3.97 -2.36
N ASN A 34 3.79 -4.27 -1.86
CA ASN A 34 4.36 -5.61 -1.90
C ASN A 34 3.63 -6.51 -0.88
N PRO A 35 2.93 -7.58 -1.30
CA PRO A 35 2.21 -8.46 -0.39
C PRO A 35 3.12 -9.19 0.61
N ASP A 36 4.38 -9.44 0.26
CA ASP A 36 5.30 -10.17 1.15
C ASP A 36 5.75 -9.32 2.36
N SER A 37 5.52 -8.00 2.30
CA SER A 37 5.81 -7.06 3.38
C SER A 37 4.57 -6.72 4.23
N ILE A 38 3.40 -7.25 3.86
CA ILE A 38 2.14 -6.99 4.56
C ILE A 38 1.73 -8.23 5.32
N VAL A 39 1.48 -8.05 6.61
CA VAL A 39 1.18 -9.14 7.54
C VAL A 39 -0.31 -9.27 7.87
N SER A 40 -1.10 -8.22 7.65
CA SER A 40 -2.57 -8.24 7.84
C SER A 40 -3.24 -7.11 7.05
N GLU A 41 -4.47 -7.31 6.54
CA GLU A 41 -5.27 -6.21 5.98
C GLU A 41 -5.56 -5.12 7.03
N VAL A 42 -5.65 -5.50 8.30
CA VAL A 42 -5.85 -4.57 9.43
C VAL A 42 -4.73 -3.54 9.48
N GLN A 43 -3.49 -3.93 9.13
CA GLN A 43 -2.35 -3.01 9.04
C GLN A 43 -2.60 -1.91 8.01
N ILE A 44 -3.09 -2.28 6.82
CA ILE A 44 -3.41 -1.33 5.75
C ILE A 44 -4.54 -0.41 6.18
N LEU A 45 -5.62 -0.97 6.72
CA LEU A 45 -6.80 -0.21 7.12
C LEU A 45 -6.48 0.78 8.25
N ALA A 46 -5.71 0.36 9.25
CA ALA A 46 -5.28 1.22 10.33
C ALA A 46 -4.37 2.34 9.83
N ALA A 47 -3.35 2.02 9.01
CA ALA A 47 -2.47 3.00 8.39
C ALA A 47 -3.24 4.02 7.53
N TYR A 48 -4.23 3.56 6.76
CA TYR A 48 -5.07 4.44 5.96
C TYR A 48 -5.89 5.40 6.83
N ASN A 49 -6.43 4.94 7.97
CA ASN A 49 -7.15 5.80 8.91
C ASN A 49 -6.26 6.91 9.51
N HIS A 50 -4.94 6.72 9.56
CA HIS A 50 -3.98 7.75 10.00
C HIS A 50 -3.75 8.86 8.96
N LEU A 51 -3.99 8.61 7.66
CA LEU A 51 -3.77 9.60 6.58
C LEU A 51 -4.53 10.91 6.77
N GLY A 52 -5.71 10.85 7.38
CA GLY A 52 -6.56 12.02 7.66
C GLY A 52 -6.29 12.69 9.02
N ARG A 53 -5.49 12.06 9.89
CA ARG A 53 -5.24 12.53 11.26
C ARG A 53 -3.86 13.16 11.43
N ASP A 54 -2.86 12.71 10.67
CA ASP A 54 -1.48 13.18 10.81
C ASP A 54 -1.20 14.44 9.98
N SER A 55 -1.45 15.60 10.61
CA SER A 55 -1.24 16.90 9.98
C SER A 55 0.23 17.22 9.69
N ASP A 56 1.18 16.66 10.44
CA ASP A 56 2.59 17.00 10.29
C ASP A 56 3.24 16.23 9.13
N ILE A 57 2.88 14.96 8.98
CA ILE A 57 3.24 14.20 7.78
C ILE A 57 2.54 14.78 6.55
N ALA A 58 1.27 15.19 6.64
CA ALA A 58 0.53 15.79 5.54
C ALA A 58 1.14 17.13 5.04
N LYS A 59 1.75 17.93 5.93
CA LYS A 59 2.48 19.14 5.54
C LYS A 59 3.75 18.83 4.74
N ARG A 60 4.44 17.73 5.07
CA ARG A 60 5.72 17.34 4.46
C ARG A 60 5.56 16.52 3.18
N VAL A 61 4.61 15.61 3.15
CA VAL A 61 4.42 14.63 2.07
C VAL A 61 3.01 14.78 1.53
N LYS A 62 2.88 15.45 0.38
CA LYS A 62 1.55 15.71 -0.23
C LYS A 62 0.90 14.44 -0.78
N ASP A 63 1.72 13.58 -1.38
CA ASP A 63 1.29 12.30 -1.96
C ASP A 63 0.71 11.38 -0.88
N ARG A 64 -0.53 10.93 -1.07
CA ARG A 64 -1.24 10.06 -0.13
C ARG A 64 -0.70 8.63 -0.12
N SER A 65 -0.23 8.12 -1.24
CA SER A 65 0.29 6.76 -1.38
C SER A 65 1.62 6.63 -0.64
N LEU A 66 2.49 7.64 -0.76
CA LEU A 66 3.74 7.71 0.02
C LEU A 66 3.47 7.80 1.53
N ARG A 67 2.47 8.60 1.94
CA ARG A 67 2.06 8.66 3.35
C ARG A 67 1.53 7.34 3.87
N LEU A 68 0.77 6.61 3.04
CA LEU A 68 0.25 5.30 3.42
C LEU A 68 1.43 4.34 3.65
N MET A 69 2.39 4.29 2.73
CA MET A 69 3.59 3.47 2.88
C MET A 69 4.38 3.81 4.16
N ILE A 70 4.52 5.10 4.50
CA ILE A 70 5.16 5.56 5.75
C ILE A 70 4.47 4.97 6.99
N HIS A 71 3.13 5.04 7.05
CA HIS A 71 2.39 4.51 8.19
C HIS A 71 2.40 2.98 8.25
N ILE A 72 2.35 2.29 7.11
CA ILE A 72 2.43 0.82 7.06
C ILE A 72 3.80 0.33 7.53
N ALA A 73 4.88 0.95 7.05
CA ALA A 73 6.26 0.61 7.41
C ALA A 73 6.63 1.06 8.84
N GLY A 74 5.99 2.11 9.35
CA GLY A 74 6.42 2.77 10.60
C GLY A 74 7.68 3.62 10.41
N GLU A 75 7.96 4.07 9.19
CA GLU A 75 9.21 4.72 8.80
C GLU A 75 9.03 6.22 8.55
N ARG A 76 9.93 7.06 9.08
CA ARG A 76 9.87 8.53 8.85
C ARG A 76 10.47 8.96 7.50
N GLN A 77 11.19 8.06 6.82
CA GLN A 77 11.87 8.34 5.55
C GLN A 77 11.10 7.71 4.39
N ILE A 78 10.70 8.53 3.42
CA ILE A 78 9.93 8.10 2.23
C ILE A 78 10.63 6.96 1.50
N LYS A 79 11.95 7.09 1.29
CA LYS A 79 12.72 6.08 0.56
C LYS A 79 12.66 4.72 1.26
N LYS A 80 12.92 4.68 2.57
CA LYS A 80 12.86 3.44 3.36
C LYS A 80 11.47 2.82 3.33
N ALA A 81 10.43 3.62 3.54
CA ALA A 81 9.05 3.13 3.48
C ALA A 81 8.71 2.53 2.11
N LYS A 82 9.11 3.20 1.02
CA LYS A 82 8.91 2.68 -0.34
C LYS A 82 9.67 1.37 -0.55
N ASP A 83 10.93 1.29 -0.11
CA ASP A 83 11.76 0.12 -0.28
C ASP A 83 11.25 -1.09 0.57
N GLU A 84 10.62 -0.83 1.72
CA GLU A 84 10.10 -1.89 2.61
C GLU A 84 8.72 -2.41 2.17
N VAL A 85 7.77 -1.54 1.82
CA VAL A 85 6.36 -1.95 1.59
C VAL A 85 5.83 -1.62 0.19
N GLY A 86 6.55 -0.82 -0.59
CA GLY A 86 6.12 -0.41 -1.92
C GLY A 86 6.34 -1.47 -2.99
N PHE A 87 6.01 -1.11 -4.23
CA PHE A 87 6.30 -1.94 -5.39
C PHE A 87 7.82 -2.18 -5.54
N ILE A 88 8.20 -3.43 -5.83
CA ILE A 88 9.58 -3.85 -6.11
C ILE A 88 9.63 -4.43 -7.52
N THR A 89 10.58 -3.97 -8.33
CA THR A 89 10.81 -4.48 -9.68
C THR A 89 10.93 -6.01 -9.68
N GLY A 90 10.17 -6.67 -10.56
CA GLY A 90 10.16 -8.11 -10.70
C GLY A 90 9.17 -8.85 -9.79
N MET A 91 8.41 -8.16 -8.93
CA MET A 91 7.30 -8.79 -8.22
C MET A 91 6.19 -9.20 -9.19
N ASN A 92 5.60 -10.38 -8.98
CA ASN A 92 4.53 -10.94 -9.82
C ASN A 92 3.13 -10.84 -9.17
N LYS A 93 3.05 -10.34 -7.94
CA LYS A 93 1.81 -10.15 -7.19
C LYS A 93 1.86 -8.82 -6.45
N ALA A 94 0.72 -8.16 -6.31
CA ALA A 94 0.59 -6.90 -5.58
C ALA A 94 -0.72 -6.81 -4.81
N ILE A 95 -0.71 -5.96 -3.76
CA ILE A 95 -1.92 -5.46 -3.12
C ILE A 95 -2.16 -4.04 -3.65
N VAL A 96 -3.39 -3.76 -4.04
CA VAL A 96 -3.83 -2.46 -4.54
C VAL A 96 -4.82 -1.87 -3.55
N VAL A 97 -4.48 -0.71 -3.00
CA VAL A 97 -5.34 0.06 -2.07
C VAL A 97 -5.86 1.29 -2.79
N TYR A 98 -7.17 1.52 -2.80
CA TYR A 98 -7.78 2.59 -3.56
C TYR A 98 -9.05 3.14 -2.90
N ASP A 99 -9.47 4.37 -3.25
CA ASP A 99 -10.63 5.01 -2.62
C ASP A 99 -11.97 4.54 -3.22
N HIS A 100 -11.99 4.28 -4.52
CA HIS A 100 -13.23 3.97 -5.26
C HIS A 100 -12.99 3.00 -6.41
N ARG A 101 -13.89 2.03 -6.57
CA ARG A 101 -13.85 1.04 -7.64
C ARG A 101 -13.59 1.58 -9.07
N PRO A 102 -14.19 2.69 -9.54
CA PRO A 102 -13.90 3.20 -10.88
C PRO A 102 -12.44 3.60 -11.13
N VAL A 103 -11.71 4.01 -10.08
CA VAL A 103 -10.26 4.32 -10.19
C VAL A 103 -9.48 3.03 -10.45
N PHE A 104 -9.85 1.96 -9.75
CA PHE A 104 -9.24 0.64 -9.92
C PHE A 104 -9.58 0.01 -11.27
N ASP A 105 -10.82 0.11 -11.73
CA ASP A 105 -11.20 -0.41 -13.05
C ASP A 105 -10.47 0.35 -14.17
N LYS A 106 -10.29 1.67 -14.02
CA LYS A 106 -9.47 2.48 -14.93
C LYS A 106 -8.00 2.04 -14.90
N PHE A 107 -7.43 1.82 -13.71
CA PHE A 107 -6.09 1.29 -13.54
C PHE A 107 -5.91 -0.02 -14.31
N LEU A 108 -6.82 -0.99 -14.15
CA LEU A 108 -6.74 -2.27 -14.87
C LEU A 108 -6.85 -2.10 -16.39
N SER A 109 -7.70 -1.18 -16.86
CA SER A 109 -7.87 -0.91 -18.28
C SER A 109 -6.61 -0.32 -18.95
N GLU A 110 -5.88 0.52 -18.22
CA GLU A 110 -4.64 1.15 -18.69
C GLU A 110 -3.43 0.26 -18.46
N PHE A 111 -3.43 -0.52 -17.38
CA PHE A 111 -2.39 -1.43 -16.98
C PHE A 111 -2.78 -2.89 -17.25
N LYS A 112 -2.92 -3.23 -18.55
CA LYS A 112 -3.37 -4.55 -19.04
C LYS A 112 -2.52 -5.76 -18.62
N LEU A 113 -1.37 -5.52 -17.98
CA LEU A 113 -0.52 -6.58 -17.44
C LEU A 113 -0.99 -7.07 -16.07
N ALA A 114 -1.90 -6.34 -15.42
CA ALA A 114 -2.47 -6.71 -14.14
C ALA A 114 -3.79 -7.48 -14.30
N GLU A 115 -3.90 -8.61 -13.59
CA GLU A 115 -5.12 -9.40 -13.47
C GLU A 115 -5.55 -9.50 -12.02
N ILE A 116 -6.87 -9.47 -11.78
CA ILE A 116 -7.41 -9.60 -10.42
C ILE A 116 -7.23 -11.05 -9.94
N SER A 117 -6.70 -11.20 -8.72
CA SER A 117 -6.75 -12.45 -7.98
C SER A 117 -8.04 -12.55 -7.17
N ASN A 118 -8.70 -13.71 -7.26
CA ASN A 118 -9.85 -14.03 -6.42
C ASN A 118 -9.44 -14.52 -5.02
N GLN A 119 -8.15 -14.66 -4.75
CA GLN A 119 -7.61 -15.08 -3.46
C GLN A 119 -6.71 -13.99 -2.87
N PRO A 120 -6.88 -13.68 -1.57
CA PRO A 120 -5.97 -12.77 -0.88
C PRO A 120 -4.56 -13.37 -0.78
N PHE A 121 -3.54 -12.51 -0.90
CA PHE A 121 -2.13 -12.94 -0.76
C PHE A 121 -1.59 -12.78 0.65
N ILE A 122 -2.32 -12.08 1.52
CA ILE A 122 -1.93 -11.89 2.91
C ILE A 122 -2.34 -13.15 3.69
N PRO A 123 -1.44 -13.74 4.50
CA PRO A 123 -1.80 -14.87 5.33
C PRO A 123 -2.93 -14.49 6.31
N HIS A 124 -3.79 -15.46 6.65
CA HIS A 124 -4.74 -15.30 7.74
C HIS A 124 -4.01 -14.90 9.02
N ASP A 125 -4.41 -13.77 9.61
CA ASP A 125 -4.03 -13.19 10.91
C ASP A 125 -3.12 -14.09 11.78
N ASP A 126 -1.80 -13.84 11.72
CA ASP A 126 -0.87 -14.46 12.67
C ASP A 126 -0.83 -13.62 13.95
N ARG A 127 -1.54 -14.12 14.98
CA ARG A 127 -1.59 -13.48 16.32
C ARG A 127 -0.20 -13.25 16.94
N HIS A 128 0.84 -13.95 16.51
CA HIS A 128 2.20 -13.69 16.98
C HIS A 128 2.79 -12.40 16.41
N LEU A 129 2.34 -11.98 15.21
CA LEU A 129 2.79 -10.76 14.55
C LEU A 129 2.03 -9.51 15.04
N ASP A 130 0.86 -9.66 15.67
CA ASP A 130 0.11 -8.56 16.28
C ASP A 130 0.98 -7.65 17.16
N ARG A 131 1.86 -8.25 17.98
CA ARG A 131 2.77 -7.52 18.87
C ARG A 131 3.80 -6.66 18.13
N VAL A 132 4.08 -6.97 16.87
CA VAL A 132 4.99 -6.19 16.01
C VAL A 132 4.22 -5.13 15.23
N ILE A 133 3.00 -5.48 14.79
CA ILE A 133 2.13 -4.64 13.96
C ILE A 133 1.59 -3.44 14.75
N PHE A 134 1.00 -3.68 15.92
CA PHE A 134 0.33 -2.62 16.68
C PHE A 134 1.27 -1.47 17.09
N PRO A 135 2.51 -1.72 17.58
CA PRO A 135 3.44 -0.64 17.88
C PRO A 135 3.90 0.15 16.66
N ARG A 136 4.17 -0.54 15.52
CA ARG A 136 4.60 0.11 14.27
C ARG A 136 3.53 1.05 13.70
N ILE A 137 2.27 0.63 13.75
CA ILE A 137 1.13 1.44 13.31
C ILE A 137 0.87 2.60 14.28
N ALA A 138 1.00 2.35 15.59
CA ALA A 138 0.70 3.35 16.61
C ALA A 138 1.71 4.50 16.67
N MET A 139 2.88 4.38 16.01
CA MET A 139 3.99 5.34 16.14
C MET A 139 4.31 5.70 17.59
N SER A 140 4.07 4.77 18.52
CA SER A 140 4.39 4.95 19.93
C SER A 140 5.83 4.52 20.16
N ASP A 141 6.70 5.50 20.37
CA ASP A 141 8.04 5.28 20.93
C ASP A 141 7.85 4.66 22.32
N PHE A 142 7.96 3.32 22.44
CA PHE A 142 8.18 2.70 23.74
C PHE A 142 9.61 3.03 24.16
N GLN A 143 9.76 4.16 24.85
CA GLN A 143 10.96 4.41 25.66
C GLN A 143 10.95 3.39 26.80
N SER A 144 11.73 2.33 26.63
CA SER A 144 12.22 1.48 27.73
C SER A 144 13.35 2.16 28.47
#